data_AF-A0A0J9V407-F1
#
_entry.id   AF-A0A0J9V407-F1
#
_cell.length_a   1.000
_cell.length_b   1.000
_cell.length_c   1.000
_cell.angle_alpha   90.00
_cell.angle_beta   90.00
_cell.angle_gamma   90.00
#
_symmetry.space_group_name_H-M   'P 1'
#
loop_
_entity.id
_entity.type
_entity.pdbx_description
1 polymer ?
#
loop_
_entity_poly.entity_id
_entity_poly.type
_entity_poly.pdbx_seq_one_letter_code
_entity_poly.pdbx_strand_id
1 'polypeptide(L)'
;MFFSQVPDEIIQHLLYYIPPEDNLSNFQLVSHRLRHLADEPLLWKYHCRSNFRFWHPEHNLQRRLKGRASDTPWKKLFILRKSRNEQLKRLLGEILVTKVGRLKRYEKVCQLGYDAKDFLLEQCKADENAEDVLARRYYSQSLLDSVHRSIAIDEWYNIQLVTSTHSGQPQTLSLERALGAFDLFVLHDQPGDLDDISDILDNLAAAFLETQPDIGEMSTRQKALELNRWLRMNNLTGLRNPETSYRNLRNCLIGQALRHEDHDSIPIISSAIFCCLAQRLGVEAQCCAFPTHVHAIVLAEKGKTLDSTPVTEDHAPPERMYLDPYGSSEEIPLSDLQALLSRFGWQSSTDTFLSPVNPVAIAMRTARNIRATAARVIGAHEQADPELTRLITGNDPANIEASLYSALWASLLLTPVDSFEWDEVLEPFLNRFAKSWHVDAWLVEKYIFPLYDRFGPFRERFMRNNPRRWDDPHEVLGLVDEFDEVPPPVFHRNNARTQNVLYKIGQVFRHRRYGWIGAVNGWTDQELPNRVRPRNQTFYTCLRTIGPERHVVAEDNIVLIQDPREVPESLFPQAGKFFKRFDAETCTFVSNITEQYPDD
;
A
#
# COMPACT_ATOMS: atom_id res chain seq x y z
N MET A 1 -36.74 31.63 -26.40
CA MET A 1 -36.83 31.98 -24.97
C MET A 1 -35.51 32.64 -24.61
N PHE A 2 -35.50 33.89 -24.14
CA PHE A 2 -34.24 34.52 -23.74
C PHE A 2 -33.89 34.07 -22.31
N PHE A 3 -32.61 33.78 -22.06
CA PHE A 3 -32.12 33.38 -20.73
C PHE A 3 -32.46 34.41 -19.63
N SER A 4 -32.65 35.68 -20.03
CA SER A 4 -33.11 36.78 -19.18
C SER A 4 -34.51 36.56 -18.58
N GLN A 5 -35.33 35.70 -19.17
CA GLN A 5 -36.73 35.47 -18.76
C GLN A 5 -36.92 34.23 -17.87
N VAL A 6 -35.87 33.42 -17.70
CA VAL A 6 -35.91 32.21 -16.86
C VAL A 6 -35.66 32.60 -15.40
N PRO A 7 -36.41 32.08 -14.41
CA PRO A 7 -36.16 32.34 -12.98
C PRO A 7 -34.77 31.90 -12.51
N ASP A 8 -34.21 32.59 -11.53
CA ASP A 8 -32.86 32.31 -11.00
C ASP A 8 -32.75 30.88 -10.45
N GLU A 9 -33.80 30.39 -9.79
CA GLU A 9 -33.86 29.06 -9.18
C GLU A 9 -33.78 27.95 -10.23
N ILE A 10 -34.41 28.15 -11.39
CA ILE A 10 -34.37 27.20 -12.51
C ILE A 10 -32.96 27.18 -13.11
N ILE A 11 -32.37 28.36 -13.30
CA ILE A 11 -30.99 28.48 -13.80
C ILE A 11 -30.02 27.80 -12.84
N GLN A 12 -30.13 28.06 -11.53
CA GLN A 12 -29.29 27.43 -10.51
C GLN A 12 -29.45 25.91 -10.50
N HIS A 13 -30.68 25.40 -10.63
CA HIS A 13 -30.92 23.97 -10.72
C HIS A 13 -30.25 23.35 -11.95
N LEU A 14 -30.33 24.01 -13.11
CA LEU A 14 -29.66 23.55 -14.33
C LEU A 14 -28.14 23.49 -14.20
N LEU A 15 -27.52 24.35 -13.40
CA LEU A 15 -26.07 24.35 -13.18
C LEU A 15 -25.55 23.07 -12.52
N TYR A 16 -26.40 22.31 -11.81
CA TYR A 16 -26.02 20.99 -11.28
C TYR A 16 -25.83 19.93 -12.36
N TYR A 17 -26.36 20.16 -13.57
CA TYR A 17 -26.32 19.22 -14.71
C TYR A 17 -25.30 19.61 -15.79
N ILE A 18 -24.58 20.71 -15.60
CA ILE A 18 -23.57 21.20 -16.54
C ILE A 18 -22.18 20.89 -15.96
N PRO A 19 -21.19 20.47 -16.78
CA PRO A 19 -19.81 20.32 -16.32
C PRO A 19 -19.30 21.61 -15.64
N PRO A 20 -18.68 21.51 -14.45
CA PRO A 20 -18.15 22.68 -13.75
C PRO A 20 -17.17 23.52 -14.58
N GLU A 21 -16.44 22.88 -15.50
CA GLU A 21 -15.49 23.50 -16.42
C GLU A 21 -16.19 24.42 -17.43
N ASP A 22 -17.35 24.01 -17.94
CA ASP A 22 -18.17 24.83 -18.83
C ASP A 22 -18.76 26.01 -18.07
N ASN A 23 -19.12 25.81 -16.81
CA ASN A 23 -19.51 26.90 -15.95
C ASN A 23 -18.35 27.91 -15.79
N LEU A 24 -17.14 27.42 -15.52
CA LEU A 24 -15.95 28.26 -15.33
C LEU A 24 -15.55 29.02 -16.60
N SER A 25 -15.59 28.35 -17.75
CA SER A 25 -14.98 28.86 -18.98
C SER A 25 -15.97 29.62 -19.85
N ASN A 26 -17.27 29.37 -19.69
CA ASN A 26 -18.31 29.90 -20.58
C ASN A 26 -19.42 30.62 -19.79
N PHE A 27 -20.19 29.88 -18.98
CA PHE A 27 -21.47 30.36 -18.45
C PHE A 27 -21.35 31.64 -17.60
N GLN A 28 -20.43 31.65 -16.63
CA GLN A 28 -20.25 32.79 -15.72
C GLN A 28 -19.68 34.05 -16.39
N LEU A 29 -19.24 33.95 -17.65
CA LEU A 29 -18.65 35.06 -18.40
C LEU A 29 -19.69 35.82 -19.24
N VAL A 30 -20.89 35.25 -19.39
CA VAL A 30 -21.94 35.80 -20.28
C VAL A 30 -22.59 37.07 -19.69
N SER A 31 -22.84 37.13 -18.39
CA SER A 31 -23.39 38.33 -17.73
C SER A 31 -23.14 38.35 -16.22
N HIS A 32 -23.30 39.54 -15.60
CA HIS A 32 -23.20 39.68 -14.14
C HIS A 32 -24.20 38.83 -13.36
N ARG A 33 -25.45 38.73 -13.85
CA ARG A 33 -26.49 37.89 -13.24
C ARG A 33 -26.06 36.42 -13.24
N LEU A 34 -25.63 35.90 -14.38
CA LEU A 34 -25.20 34.50 -14.50
C LEU A 34 -23.93 34.21 -13.70
N ARG A 35 -23.00 35.17 -13.61
CA ARG A 35 -21.84 35.06 -12.71
C ARG A 35 -22.26 34.89 -11.25
N HIS A 36 -23.21 35.71 -10.78
CA HIS A 36 -23.70 35.60 -9.41
C HIS A 36 -24.30 34.21 -9.13
N LEU A 37 -25.18 33.73 -10.02
CA LEU A 37 -25.80 32.40 -9.88
C LEU A 37 -24.77 31.25 -9.98
N ALA A 38 -23.74 31.42 -10.80
CA ALA A 38 -22.65 30.46 -10.95
C ALA A 38 -21.71 30.40 -9.74
N ASP A 39 -21.68 31.43 -8.90
CA ASP A 39 -20.79 31.54 -7.73
C ASP A 39 -21.42 31.03 -6.43
N GLU A 40 -22.61 30.43 -6.50
CA GLU A 40 -23.33 29.92 -5.34
C GLU A 40 -22.52 28.86 -4.55
N PRO A 41 -22.29 29.05 -3.24
CA PRO A 41 -21.47 28.14 -2.44
C PRO A 41 -21.98 26.70 -2.42
N LEU A 42 -23.30 26.50 -2.45
CA LEU A 42 -23.91 25.15 -2.44
C LEU A 42 -23.67 24.38 -3.74
N LEU A 43 -23.59 25.08 -4.87
CA LEU A 43 -23.26 24.49 -6.17
C LEU A 43 -21.82 23.95 -6.14
N TRP A 44 -20.87 24.78 -5.71
CA TRP A 44 -19.47 24.38 -5.64
C TRP A 44 -19.20 23.33 -4.55
N LYS A 45 -19.91 23.37 -3.42
CA LYS A 45 -19.87 22.29 -2.41
C LYS A 45 -20.29 20.96 -3.02
N TYR A 46 -21.34 20.95 -3.84
CA TYR A 46 -21.78 19.76 -4.58
C TYR A 46 -20.70 19.29 -5.56
N HIS A 47 -20.17 20.18 -6.41
CA HIS A 47 -19.15 19.79 -7.38
C HIS A 47 -17.89 19.22 -6.73
N CYS A 48 -17.44 19.76 -5.60
CA CYS A 48 -16.33 19.19 -4.83
C CYS A 48 -16.62 17.75 -4.38
N ARG A 49 -17.86 17.44 -3.98
CA ARG A 49 -18.25 16.10 -3.52
C ARG A 49 -18.47 15.12 -4.66
N SER A 50 -18.99 15.58 -5.79
CA SER A 50 -19.39 14.71 -6.90
C SER A 50 -18.27 14.42 -7.88
N ASN A 51 -17.24 15.28 -7.97
CA ASN A 51 -16.17 15.14 -8.95
C ASN A 51 -14.88 14.54 -8.39
N PHE A 52 -14.74 14.47 -7.05
CA PHE A 52 -13.50 14.02 -6.41
C PHE A 52 -13.86 13.09 -5.24
N ARG A 53 -13.35 11.86 -5.28
CA ARG A 53 -13.53 10.89 -4.19
C ARG A 53 -12.49 11.10 -3.11
N PHE A 54 -11.24 11.32 -3.49
CA PHE A 54 -10.13 11.44 -2.55
C PHE A 54 -9.74 12.90 -2.32
N TRP A 55 -9.42 13.24 -1.08
CA TRP A 55 -9.00 14.59 -0.69
C TRP A 55 -7.87 14.52 0.31
N HIS A 56 -6.79 15.24 0.04
CA HIS A 56 -5.69 15.38 0.97
C HIS A 56 -6.15 15.97 2.32
N PRO A 57 -5.68 15.44 3.47
CA PRO A 57 -6.10 15.90 4.80
C PRO A 57 -5.95 17.42 5.03
N GLU A 58 -4.98 18.04 4.37
CA GLU A 58 -4.74 19.50 4.44
C GLU A 58 -5.99 20.34 4.11
N HIS A 59 -6.88 19.82 3.28
CA HIS A 59 -8.10 20.51 2.88
C HIS A 59 -9.12 20.60 4.01
N ASN A 60 -9.00 19.75 5.04
CA ASN A 60 -9.93 19.63 6.16
C ASN A 60 -11.39 19.42 5.68
N LEU A 61 -11.58 18.61 4.63
CA LEU A 61 -12.85 18.51 3.92
C LEU A 61 -14.00 18.10 4.85
N GLN A 62 -13.81 17.06 5.67
CA GLN A 62 -14.86 16.57 6.57
C GLN A 62 -15.35 17.65 7.55
N ARG A 63 -14.44 18.45 8.10
CA ARG A 63 -14.78 19.60 8.94
C ARG A 63 -15.57 20.65 8.16
N ARG A 64 -15.13 20.98 6.95
CA ARG A 64 -15.81 21.96 6.07
C ARG A 64 -17.19 21.50 5.64
N LEU A 65 -17.37 20.20 5.40
CA LEU A 65 -18.66 19.61 5.02
C LEU A 65 -19.73 19.76 6.13
N LYS A 66 -19.32 19.68 7.40
CA LYS A 66 -20.18 19.89 8.57
C LYS A 66 -20.52 21.36 8.84
N GLY A 67 -19.73 22.31 8.30
CA GLY A 67 -19.95 23.75 8.43
C GLY A 67 -20.98 24.33 7.44
N ARG A 68 -21.28 25.63 7.58
CA ARG A 68 -22.12 26.35 6.62
C ARG A 68 -21.41 26.47 5.28
N ALA A 69 -22.16 26.36 4.18
CA ALA A 69 -21.58 26.43 2.85
C ALA A 69 -20.89 27.77 2.56
N SER A 70 -21.44 28.88 3.08
CA SER A 70 -20.89 30.23 2.97
C SER A 70 -19.50 30.40 3.59
N ASP A 71 -19.15 29.59 4.59
CA ASP A 71 -17.94 29.77 5.38
C ASP A 71 -16.70 29.14 4.72
N THR A 72 -16.90 28.41 3.61
CA THR A 72 -15.84 27.74 2.88
C THR A 72 -15.79 28.25 1.43
N PRO A 73 -14.60 28.60 0.91
CA PRO A 73 -14.44 29.03 -0.47
C PRO A 73 -14.44 27.82 -1.44
N TRP A 74 -15.59 27.13 -1.56
CA TRP A 74 -15.72 25.88 -2.32
C TRP A 74 -15.23 25.98 -3.76
N LYS A 75 -15.57 27.06 -4.47
CA LYS A 75 -15.09 27.29 -5.84
C LYS A 75 -13.56 27.30 -5.94
N LYS A 76 -12.88 27.93 -4.97
CA LYS A 76 -11.41 27.97 -4.94
C LYS A 76 -10.83 26.58 -4.69
N LEU A 77 -11.44 25.78 -3.81
CA LEU A 77 -11.04 24.40 -3.57
C LEU A 77 -11.20 23.53 -4.83
N PHE A 78 -12.31 23.68 -5.54
CA PHE A 78 -12.53 22.98 -6.81
C PHE A 78 -11.47 23.34 -7.86
N ILE A 79 -11.22 24.64 -8.06
CA ILE A 79 -10.21 25.12 -9.01
C ILE A 79 -8.81 24.62 -8.61
N LEU A 80 -8.47 24.64 -7.32
CA LEU A 80 -7.21 24.10 -6.81
C LEU A 80 -7.06 22.61 -7.16
N ARG A 81 -8.08 21.78 -6.91
CA ARG A 81 -8.05 20.35 -7.26
C ARG A 81 -7.90 20.13 -8.76
N LYS A 82 -8.61 20.88 -9.61
CA LYS A 82 -8.44 20.80 -11.06
C LYS A 82 -7.04 21.21 -11.51
N SER A 83 -6.48 22.27 -10.93
CA SER A 83 -5.10 22.68 -11.21
C SER A 83 -4.07 21.61 -10.82
N ARG A 84 -4.32 20.86 -9.74
CA ARG A 84 -3.49 19.70 -9.35
C ARG A 84 -3.60 18.56 -10.36
N ASN A 85 -4.80 18.28 -10.88
CA ASN A 85 -4.98 17.28 -11.94
C ASN A 85 -4.24 17.66 -13.24
N GLU A 86 -4.25 18.94 -13.63
CA GLU A 86 -3.45 19.40 -14.78
C GLU A 86 -1.94 19.29 -14.52
N GLN A 87 -1.49 19.59 -13.30
CA GLN A 87 -0.09 19.36 -12.90
C GLN A 87 0.28 17.88 -12.97
N LEU A 88 -0.57 16.98 -12.47
CA LEU A 88 -0.38 15.53 -12.53
C LEU A 88 -0.28 15.03 -13.97
N LYS A 89 -1.20 15.46 -14.84
CA LYS A 89 -1.18 15.14 -16.27
C LYS A 89 0.13 15.53 -16.93
N ARG A 90 0.62 16.73 -16.66
CA ARG A 90 1.92 17.20 -17.17
C ARG A 90 3.08 16.35 -16.65
N LEU A 91 3.15 16.12 -15.33
CA LEU A 91 4.23 15.33 -14.71
C LEU A 91 4.25 13.88 -15.21
N LEU A 92 3.08 13.24 -15.34
CA LEU A 92 2.98 11.90 -15.92
C LEU A 92 3.48 11.90 -17.38
N GLY A 93 3.08 12.88 -18.18
CA GLY A 93 3.59 13.03 -19.55
C GLY A 93 5.11 13.14 -19.59
N GLU A 94 5.72 13.95 -18.72
CA GLU A 94 7.18 14.06 -18.63
C GLU A 94 7.85 12.75 -18.17
N ILE A 95 7.25 12.01 -17.23
CA ILE A 95 7.74 10.70 -16.75
C ILE A 95 7.75 9.65 -17.88
N LEU A 96 6.74 9.69 -18.74
CA LEU A 96 6.60 8.78 -19.89
C LEU A 96 7.62 9.07 -20.99
N VAL A 97 8.01 10.33 -21.16
CA VAL A 97 8.93 10.78 -22.21
C VAL A 97 10.38 10.43 -21.90
N THR A 98 10.83 10.64 -20.65
CA THR A 98 12.24 10.48 -20.29
C THR A 98 12.43 9.74 -18.98
N LYS A 99 13.54 9.03 -18.86
CA LYS A 99 13.97 8.46 -17.58
C LYS A 99 14.82 9.41 -16.74
N VAL A 100 15.34 10.49 -17.32
CA VAL A 100 16.23 11.43 -16.63
C VAL A 100 15.43 12.34 -15.72
N GLY A 101 15.80 12.41 -14.44
CA GLY A 101 15.11 13.19 -13.42
C GLY A 101 13.70 12.67 -13.13
N ARG A 102 13.44 11.38 -13.37
CA ARG A 102 12.11 10.78 -13.24
C ARG A 102 11.73 10.68 -11.77
N LEU A 103 12.66 10.37 -10.88
CA LEU A 103 12.37 10.23 -9.44
C LEU A 103 11.94 11.55 -8.82
N LYS A 104 12.55 12.67 -9.21
CA LYS A 104 12.11 14.03 -8.80
C LYS A 104 10.69 14.37 -9.27
N ARG A 105 10.24 13.81 -10.40
CA ARG A 105 8.84 13.97 -10.86
C ARG A 105 7.89 13.06 -10.10
N TYR A 106 8.33 11.85 -9.77
CA TYR A 106 7.61 10.95 -8.87
C TYR A 106 7.34 11.62 -7.53
N GLU A 107 8.36 12.19 -6.91
CA GLU A 107 8.23 12.94 -5.66
C GLU A 107 7.15 14.03 -5.76
N LYS A 108 7.21 14.88 -6.79
CA LYS A 108 6.23 15.97 -7.00
C LYS A 108 4.80 15.47 -7.14
N VAL A 109 4.60 14.33 -7.80
CA VAL A 109 3.27 13.68 -7.90
C VAL A 109 2.86 13.17 -6.52
N CYS A 110 3.73 12.44 -5.84
CA CYS A 110 3.40 11.76 -4.61
C CYS A 110 3.19 12.72 -3.42
N GLN A 111 3.84 13.88 -3.43
CA GLN A 111 3.60 14.97 -2.47
C GLN A 111 2.18 15.56 -2.56
N LEU A 112 1.43 15.35 -3.65
CA LEU A 112 0.01 15.69 -3.71
C LEU A 112 -0.86 14.69 -2.93
N GLY A 113 -0.31 13.54 -2.55
CA GLY A 113 -0.94 12.49 -1.76
C GLY A 113 -2.29 12.06 -2.32
N TYR A 114 -3.32 12.04 -1.47
CA TYR A 114 -4.69 11.68 -1.84
C TYR A 114 -5.26 12.46 -3.03
N ASP A 115 -4.84 13.69 -3.25
CA ASP A 115 -5.36 14.47 -4.38
C ASP A 115 -4.99 13.87 -5.74
N ALA A 116 -3.93 13.06 -5.79
CA ALA A 116 -3.50 12.37 -6.99
C ALA A 116 -4.27 11.08 -7.30
N LYS A 117 -4.92 10.46 -6.31
CA LYS A 117 -5.50 9.12 -6.45
C LYS A 117 -6.55 9.04 -7.54
N ASP A 118 -7.52 9.97 -7.56
CA ASP A 118 -8.62 9.96 -8.55
C ASP A 118 -8.06 9.93 -9.99
N PHE A 119 -7.11 10.82 -10.28
CA PHE A 119 -6.48 10.91 -11.60
C PHE A 119 -5.65 9.67 -11.91
N LEU A 120 -4.81 9.20 -10.99
CA LEU A 120 -3.95 8.05 -11.23
C LEU A 120 -4.75 6.76 -11.42
N LEU A 121 -5.82 6.54 -10.65
CA LEU A 121 -6.74 5.41 -10.82
C LEU A 121 -7.41 5.40 -12.21
N GLU A 122 -7.77 6.57 -12.72
CA GLU A 122 -8.28 6.73 -14.08
C GLU A 122 -7.20 6.35 -15.11
N GLN A 123 -5.95 6.82 -14.94
CA GLN A 123 -4.87 6.52 -15.87
C GLN A 123 -4.36 5.07 -15.80
N CYS A 124 -4.48 4.39 -14.65
CA CYS A 124 -4.28 2.94 -14.53
C CYS A 124 -5.25 2.16 -15.42
N LYS A 125 -6.40 2.74 -15.75
CA LYS A 125 -7.44 2.18 -16.62
C LYS A 125 -7.54 2.92 -17.95
N ALA A 126 -6.45 3.56 -18.38
CA ALA A 126 -6.40 4.30 -19.64
C ALA A 126 -6.91 3.46 -20.81
N ASP A 127 -7.60 4.09 -21.76
CA ASP A 127 -8.21 3.45 -22.92
C ASP A 127 -7.18 2.68 -23.78
N GLU A 128 -7.57 1.51 -24.31
CA GLU A 128 -6.72 0.68 -25.19
C GLU A 128 -6.27 1.41 -26.45
N ASN A 129 -6.99 2.45 -26.88
CA ASN A 129 -6.65 3.27 -28.04
C ASN A 129 -5.58 4.33 -27.74
N ALA A 130 -5.15 4.52 -26.48
CA ALA A 130 -4.08 5.44 -26.16
C ALA A 130 -2.75 4.96 -26.77
N GLU A 131 -2.02 5.87 -27.43
CA GLU A 131 -0.76 5.54 -28.13
C GLU A 131 0.29 4.92 -27.19
N ASP A 132 0.27 5.32 -25.92
CA ASP A 132 1.18 4.92 -24.86
C ASP A 132 0.49 4.08 -23.76
N VAL A 133 -0.61 3.39 -24.07
CA VAL A 133 -1.47 2.70 -23.09
C VAL A 133 -0.70 1.83 -22.08
N LEU A 134 0.26 1.00 -22.49
CA LEU A 134 1.00 0.13 -21.58
C LEU A 134 1.90 0.95 -20.64
N ALA A 135 2.65 1.90 -21.19
CA ALA A 135 3.52 2.76 -20.39
C ALA A 135 2.70 3.63 -19.43
N ARG A 136 1.63 4.25 -19.91
CA ARG A 136 0.70 5.06 -19.13
C ARG A 136 0.14 4.28 -17.94
N ARG A 137 -0.39 3.07 -18.18
CA ARG A 137 -0.93 2.23 -17.10
C ARG A 137 0.15 1.83 -16.09
N TYR A 138 1.33 1.39 -16.56
CA TYR A 138 2.44 0.99 -15.69
C TYR A 138 2.93 2.13 -14.79
N TYR A 139 3.25 3.29 -15.38
CA TYR A 139 3.79 4.42 -14.63
C TYR A 139 2.73 5.06 -13.72
N SER A 140 1.46 5.06 -14.12
CA SER A 140 0.37 5.52 -13.26
C SER A 140 0.18 4.60 -12.06
N GLN A 141 0.23 3.28 -12.26
CA GLN A 141 0.18 2.31 -11.16
C GLN A 141 1.39 2.47 -10.24
N SER A 142 2.60 2.58 -10.79
CA SER A 142 3.81 2.77 -10.00
C SER A 142 3.79 4.06 -9.15
N LEU A 143 3.26 5.16 -9.69
CA LEU A 143 3.03 6.41 -8.95
C LEU A 143 1.97 6.22 -7.86
N LEU A 144 0.85 5.57 -8.19
CA LEU A 144 -0.24 5.31 -7.26
C LEU A 144 0.23 4.43 -6.09
N ASP A 145 1.04 3.42 -6.36
CA ASP A 145 1.62 2.57 -5.32
C ASP A 145 2.55 3.37 -4.39
N SER A 146 3.33 4.31 -4.92
CA SER A 146 4.18 5.19 -4.08
C SER A 146 3.33 6.16 -3.25
N VAL A 147 2.21 6.67 -3.79
CA VAL A 147 1.22 7.44 -3.02
C VAL A 147 0.64 6.58 -1.89
N HIS A 148 0.20 5.36 -2.15
CA HIS A 148 -0.32 4.45 -1.12
C HIS A 148 0.72 4.15 -0.04
N ARG A 149 1.97 3.86 -0.42
CA ARG A 149 3.06 3.66 0.53
C ARG A 149 3.33 4.89 1.37
N SER A 150 3.28 6.09 0.79
CA SER A 150 3.48 7.33 1.54
C SER A 150 2.45 7.52 2.65
N ILE A 151 1.19 7.18 2.40
CA ILE A 151 0.10 7.24 3.38
C ILE A 151 0.36 6.23 4.51
N ALA A 152 0.73 5.00 4.18
CA ALA A 152 1.05 3.96 5.15
C ALA A 152 2.24 4.33 6.06
N ILE A 153 3.30 4.84 5.45
CA ILE A 153 4.51 5.27 6.15
C ILE A 153 4.23 6.46 7.06
N ASP A 154 3.43 7.43 6.60
CA ASP A 154 3.01 8.56 7.41
C ASP A 154 2.21 8.10 8.65
N GLU A 155 1.31 7.12 8.48
CA GLU A 155 0.56 6.53 9.61
C GLU A 155 1.50 5.94 10.67
N TRP A 156 2.45 5.08 10.28
CA TRP A 156 3.40 4.50 11.23
C TRP A 156 4.33 5.54 11.87
N TYR A 157 4.76 6.53 11.10
CA TYR A 157 5.59 7.63 11.61
C TYR A 157 4.84 8.47 12.65
N ASN A 158 3.57 8.80 12.39
CA ASN A 158 2.74 9.54 13.34
C ASN A 158 2.50 8.72 14.63
N ILE A 159 2.29 7.41 14.52
CA ILE A 159 2.20 6.51 15.67
C ILE A 159 3.49 6.56 16.51
N GLN A 160 4.66 6.49 15.87
CA GLN A 160 5.95 6.59 16.54
C GLN A 160 6.09 7.91 17.31
N LEU A 161 5.77 9.04 16.67
CA LEU A 161 5.84 10.36 17.30
C LEU A 161 4.96 10.44 18.55
N VAL A 162 3.70 10.00 18.46
CA VAL A 162 2.76 9.99 19.59
C VAL A 162 3.28 9.12 20.73
N THR A 163 3.84 7.94 20.44
CA THR A 163 4.40 7.06 21.47
C THR A 163 5.68 7.60 22.12
N SER A 164 6.44 8.46 21.43
CA SER A 164 7.69 9.04 21.94
C SER A 164 7.46 10.29 22.81
N THR A 165 6.38 11.03 22.58
CA THR A 165 6.05 12.23 23.37
C THR A 165 5.29 11.85 24.64
N HIS A 166 5.94 11.92 25.81
CA HIS A 166 5.32 11.69 27.13
C HIS A 166 4.22 12.71 27.53
N SER A 167 3.78 13.59 26.62
CA SER A 167 2.68 14.54 26.86
C SER A 167 1.34 13.85 26.62
N GLY A 168 0.85 13.18 27.67
CA GLY A 168 -0.42 12.48 27.66
C GLY A 168 -1.61 13.37 27.26
N GLN A 169 -2.11 13.15 26.06
CA GLN A 169 -3.51 12.83 25.86
C GLN A 169 -3.57 11.57 24.97
N PRO A 170 -4.40 10.57 25.32
CA PRO A 170 -4.59 9.40 24.49
C PRO A 170 -5.40 9.82 23.26
N GLN A 171 -4.75 10.36 22.22
CA GLN A 171 -5.24 10.04 20.89
C GLN A 171 -5.06 8.53 20.77
N THR A 172 -6.18 7.82 20.89
CA THR A 172 -6.27 6.37 20.78
C THR A 172 -5.61 5.97 19.47
N LEU A 173 -4.40 5.40 19.57
CA LEU A 173 -3.73 4.80 18.44
C LEU A 173 -4.69 3.81 17.80
N SER A 174 -5.07 4.06 16.55
CA SER A 174 -6.04 3.20 15.86
C SER A 174 -5.35 1.91 15.46
N LEU A 175 -5.84 0.79 16.02
CA LEU A 175 -5.31 -0.53 15.73
C LEU A 175 -5.55 -0.92 14.26
N GLU A 176 -6.75 -0.64 13.75
CA GLU A 176 -7.11 -0.94 12.37
C GLU A 176 -6.30 -0.12 11.36
N ARG A 177 -5.93 1.13 11.67
CA ARG A 177 -5.10 1.95 10.79
C ARG A 177 -3.64 1.48 10.80
N ALA A 178 -3.10 1.16 11.99
CA ALA A 178 -1.75 0.62 12.13
C ALA A 178 -1.56 -0.69 11.34
N LEU A 179 -2.60 -1.54 11.30
CA LEU A 179 -2.62 -2.78 10.53
C LEU A 179 -2.97 -2.56 9.05
N GLY A 180 -3.93 -1.69 8.76
CA GLY A 180 -4.36 -1.34 7.40
C GLY A 180 -3.27 -0.68 6.57
N ALA A 181 -2.27 -0.07 7.21
CA ALA A 181 -1.11 0.48 6.52
C ALA A 181 -0.31 -0.60 5.74
N PHE A 182 -0.33 -1.87 6.18
CA PHE A 182 0.25 -2.97 5.41
C PHE A 182 -0.54 -3.23 4.11
N ASP A 183 -1.87 -3.15 4.14
CA ASP A 183 -2.72 -3.36 2.97
C ASP A 183 -2.43 -2.35 1.84
N LEU A 184 -2.04 -1.11 2.18
CA LEU A 184 -1.73 -0.07 1.19
C LEU A 184 -0.52 -0.41 0.30
N PHE A 185 0.40 -1.26 0.75
CA PHE A 185 1.53 -1.71 -0.07
C PHE A 185 1.13 -2.68 -1.19
N VAL A 186 -0.06 -3.28 -1.08
CA VAL A 186 -0.57 -4.31 -2.01
C VAL A 186 -1.92 -3.93 -2.61
N LEU A 187 -2.28 -2.64 -2.53
CA LEU A 187 -3.56 -2.14 -3.00
C LEU A 187 -3.61 -1.98 -4.53
N HIS A 188 -2.48 -1.66 -5.16
CA HIS A 188 -2.34 -1.48 -6.60
C HIS A 188 -3.31 -0.44 -7.18
N ASP A 189 -4.05 -0.82 -8.21
CA ASP A 189 -5.00 0.01 -8.96
C ASP A 189 -6.41 0.06 -8.33
N GLN A 190 -6.55 -0.42 -7.09
CA GLN A 190 -7.83 -0.43 -6.39
C GLN A 190 -8.08 0.90 -5.68
N PRO A 191 -9.34 1.36 -5.62
CA PRO A 191 -9.69 2.64 -5.01
C PRO A 191 -9.74 2.55 -3.47
N GLY A 192 -9.07 1.58 -2.86
CA GLY A 192 -9.13 1.34 -1.43
C GLY A 192 -8.37 2.39 -0.60
N ASP A 193 -8.64 2.44 0.69
CA ASP A 193 -7.93 3.27 1.66
C ASP A 193 -8.04 2.73 3.09
N LEU A 194 -7.34 3.37 4.04
CA LEU A 194 -7.48 3.11 5.48
C LEU A 194 -8.90 3.39 5.98
N ASP A 195 -9.51 4.48 5.51
CA ASP A 195 -10.87 4.85 5.91
C ASP A 195 -11.90 3.82 5.42
N ASP A 196 -11.68 3.15 4.28
CA ASP A 196 -12.56 2.07 3.83
C ASP A 196 -12.53 0.86 4.78
N ILE A 197 -11.40 0.60 5.45
CA ILE A 197 -11.31 -0.48 6.46
C ILE A 197 -12.13 -0.11 7.69
N SER A 198 -12.05 1.16 8.13
CA SER A 198 -12.88 1.68 9.22
C SER A 198 -14.37 1.62 8.87
N ASP A 199 -14.75 1.98 7.65
CA ASP A 199 -16.14 1.92 7.17
C ASP A 199 -16.65 0.46 7.14
N ILE A 200 -15.84 -0.51 6.72
CA ILE A 200 -16.23 -1.94 6.77
C ILE A 200 -16.50 -2.36 8.22
N LEU A 201 -15.62 -1.99 9.15
CA LEU A 201 -15.79 -2.31 10.57
C LEU A 201 -17.01 -1.60 11.18
N ASP A 202 -17.28 -0.35 10.80
CA ASP A 202 -18.47 0.39 11.24
C ASP A 202 -19.75 -0.29 10.75
N ASN A 203 -19.78 -0.72 9.49
CA ASN A 203 -20.91 -1.46 8.92
C ASN A 203 -21.12 -2.82 9.59
N LEU A 204 -20.04 -3.55 9.92
CA LEU A 204 -20.13 -4.81 10.66
C LEU A 204 -20.64 -4.60 12.09
N ALA A 205 -20.21 -3.52 12.76
CA ALA A 205 -20.72 -3.17 14.08
C ALA A 205 -22.23 -2.84 14.02
N ALA A 206 -22.66 -2.10 13.01
CA ALA A 206 -24.08 -1.81 12.77
C ALA A 206 -24.89 -3.10 12.51
N ALA A 207 -24.39 -4.00 11.66
CA ALA A 207 -25.02 -5.28 11.38
C ALA A 207 -25.14 -6.17 12.63
N PHE A 208 -24.13 -6.16 13.51
CA PHE A 208 -24.21 -6.87 14.79
C PHE A 208 -25.30 -6.29 15.69
N LEU A 209 -25.40 -4.95 15.81
CA LEU A 209 -26.45 -4.29 16.59
C LEU A 209 -27.86 -4.61 16.08
N GLU A 210 -28.03 -4.74 14.76
CA GLU A 210 -29.32 -5.16 14.16
C GLU A 210 -29.71 -6.58 14.59
N THR A 211 -28.73 -7.48 14.81
CA THR A 211 -28.99 -8.84 15.27
C THR A 211 -29.16 -8.96 16.79
N GLN A 212 -28.79 -7.92 17.55
CA GLN A 212 -28.77 -7.94 19.02
C GLN A 212 -29.50 -6.73 19.62
N PRO A 213 -30.84 -6.67 19.53
CA PRO A 213 -31.62 -5.51 19.99
C PRO A 213 -31.48 -5.26 21.50
N ASP A 214 -31.27 -6.31 22.29
CA ASP A 214 -31.18 -6.24 23.76
C ASP A 214 -29.74 -6.05 24.26
N ILE A 215 -28.77 -5.76 23.38
CA ILE A 215 -27.36 -5.59 23.74
C ILE A 215 -27.14 -4.53 24.83
N GLY A 216 -28.00 -3.51 24.89
CA GLY A 216 -27.93 -2.45 25.90
C GLY A 216 -28.10 -2.96 27.33
N GLU A 217 -28.82 -4.07 27.53
CA GLU A 217 -29.11 -4.66 28.84
C GLU A 217 -28.03 -5.67 29.27
N MET A 218 -27.17 -6.10 28.35
CA MET A 218 -26.13 -7.09 28.59
C MET A 218 -24.96 -6.53 29.41
N SER A 219 -24.38 -7.37 30.26
CA SER A 219 -23.11 -7.07 30.94
C SER A 219 -21.95 -6.98 29.96
N THR A 220 -20.82 -6.41 30.38
CA THR A 220 -19.60 -6.36 29.56
C THR A 220 -19.16 -7.76 29.12
N ARG A 221 -19.22 -8.75 30.02
CA ARG A 221 -18.92 -10.16 29.70
C ARG A 221 -19.85 -10.72 28.63
N GLN A 222 -21.16 -10.49 28.78
CA GLN A 222 -22.17 -10.97 27.84
C GLN A 222 -22.01 -10.34 26.46
N LYS A 223 -21.83 -9.02 26.38
CA LYS A 223 -21.56 -8.30 25.12
C LYS A 223 -20.35 -8.87 24.39
N ALA A 224 -19.26 -9.08 25.11
CA ALA A 224 -18.01 -9.59 24.56
C ALA A 224 -18.15 -11.03 24.02
N LEU A 225 -18.81 -11.92 24.78
CA LEU A 225 -19.07 -13.29 24.35
C LEU A 225 -20.01 -13.35 23.14
N GLU A 226 -21.07 -12.54 23.14
CA GLU A 226 -22.04 -12.53 22.05
C GLU A 226 -21.43 -12.00 20.76
N LEU A 227 -20.61 -10.94 20.85
CA LEU A 227 -19.83 -10.47 19.71
C LEU A 227 -18.88 -11.55 19.19
N ASN A 228 -18.15 -12.22 20.08
CA ASN A 228 -17.19 -13.27 19.69
C ASN A 228 -17.90 -14.44 18.99
N ARG A 229 -19.04 -14.89 19.51
CA ARG A 229 -19.88 -15.92 18.89
C ARG A 229 -20.40 -15.47 17.53
N TRP A 230 -20.92 -14.25 17.43
CA TRP A 230 -21.45 -13.70 16.18
C TRP A 230 -20.37 -13.61 15.10
N LEU A 231 -19.16 -13.16 15.44
CA LEU A 231 -18.04 -13.11 14.48
C LEU A 231 -17.72 -14.49 13.92
N ARG A 232 -17.62 -15.50 14.79
CA ARG A 232 -17.33 -16.88 14.38
C ARG A 232 -18.47 -17.50 13.56
N MET A 233 -19.72 -17.27 13.96
CA MET A 233 -20.89 -17.76 13.23
C MET A 233 -21.02 -17.18 11.83
N ASN A 234 -20.56 -15.94 11.63
CA ASN A 234 -20.55 -15.26 10.34
C ASN A 234 -19.21 -15.43 9.58
N ASN A 235 -18.33 -16.33 10.05
CA ASN A 235 -17.01 -16.60 9.48
C ASN A 235 -16.04 -15.41 9.45
N LEU A 236 -16.27 -14.35 10.22
CA LEU A 236 -15.47 -13.11 10.18
C LEU A 236 -14.11 -13.21 10.89
N THR A 237 -13.85 -14.33 11.60
CA THR A 237 -12.59 -14.61 12.30
C THR A 237 -12.21 -16.09 12.21
N GLY A 238 -10.92 -16.38 12.38
CA GLY A 238 -10.39 -17.75 12.30
C GLY A 238 -9.99 -18.16 10.88
N LEU A 239 -9.72 -19.46 10.70
CA LEU A 239 -9.38 -20.04 9.40
C LEU A 239 -10.25 -21.26 9.13
N ARG A 240 -10.75 -21.38 7.91
CA ARG A 240 -11.47 -22.59 7.46
C ARG A 240 -10.56 -23.80 7.35
N ASN A 241 -9.34 -23.62 6.83
CA ASN A 241 -8.35 -24.68 6.63
C ASN A 241 -6.99 -24.31 7.25
N PRO A 242 -6.81 -24.43 8.59
CA PRO A 242 -5.59 -23.98 9.25
C PRO A 242 -4.30 -24.63 8.74
N GLU A 243 -4.33 -25.91 8.35
CA GLU A 243 -3.13 -26.65 7.93
C GLU A 243 -2.49 -26.10 6.65
N THR A 244 -3.31 -25.59 5.74
CA THR A 244 -2.88 -25.07 4.43
C THR A 244 -2.86 -23.55 4.41
N SER A 245 -3.85 -22.89 5.03
CA SER A 245 -4.07 -21.45 4.88
C SER A 245 -3.38 -20.58 5.93
N TYR A 246 -2.82 -21.14 7.01
CA TYR A 246 -2.25 -20.33 8.09
C TYR A 246 -1.13 -19.39 7.65
N ARG A 247 -0.34 -19.78 6.65
CA ARG A 247 0.77 -18.95 6.13
C ARG A 247 0.39 -18.11 4.93
N ASN A 248 -0.86 -18.11 4.48
CA ASN A 248 -1.27 -17.29 3.35
C ASN A 248 -1.11 -15.82 3.72
N LEU A 249 -0.40 -15.07 2.86
CA LEU A 249 -0.10 -13.66 3.07
C LEU A 249 -1.37 -12.83 3.29
N ARG A 250 -2.44 -13.15 2.55
CA ARG A 250 -3.77 -12.54 2.68
C ARG A 250 -4.24 -12.47 4.13
N ASN A 251 -4.03 -13.55 4.88
CA ASN A 251 -4.57 -13.71 6.23
C ASN A 251 -3.83 -12.86 7.27
N CYS A 252 -2.65 -12.33 6.91
CA CYS A 252 -1.87 -11.37 7.70
C CYS A 252 -2.30 -9.91 7.52
N LEU A 253 -3.19 -9.62 6.57
CA LEU A 253 -3.57 -8.27 6.17
C LEU A 253 -5.04 -8.04 6.53
N ILE A 254 -5.33 -7.04 7.36
CA ILE A 254 -6.67 -6.85 7.93
C ILE A 254 -7.68 -6.45 6.85
N GLY A 255 -7.30 -5.57 5.92
CA GLY A 255 -8.16 -5.15 4.84
C GLY A 255 -8.45 -6.27 3.83
N GLN A 256 -7.48 -7.13 3.56
CA GLN A 256 -7.68 -8.33 2.72
C GLN A 256 -8.60 -9.34 3.41
N ALA A 257 -8.38 -9.64 4.70
CA ALA A 257 -9.24 -10.54 5.45
C ALA A 257 -10.68 -10.03 5.52
N LEU A 258 -10.90 -8.73 5.74
CA LEU A 258 -12.24 -8.16 5.80
C LEU A 258 -12.97 -8.14 4.44
N ARG A 259 -12.25 -8.09 3.32
CA ARG A 259 -12.86 -7.99 1.97
C ARG A 259 -13.01 -9.34 1.27
N HIS A 260 -12.21 -10.33 1.64
CA HIS A 260 -12.28 -11.65 1.01
C HIS A 260 -13.51 -12.42 1.49
N GLU A 261 -14.18 -13.14 0.59
CA GLU A 261 -15.44 -13.88 0.90
C GLU A 261 -15.28 -14.90 2.04
N ASP A 262 -14.10 -15.52 2.14
CA ASP A 262 -13.81 -16.48 3.21
C ASP A 262 -13.56 -15.85 4.58
N HIS A 263 -13.16 -14.58 4.63
CA HIS A 263 -12.78 -13.83 5.83
C HIS A 263 -11.69 -14.48 6.72
N ASP A 264 -10.94 -15.43 6.15
CA ASP A 264 -9.82 -16.11 6.80
C ASP A 264 -8.79 -15.10 7.36
N SER A 265 -8.46 -15.27 8.64
CA SER A 265 -7.51 -14.42 9.36
C SER A 265 -6.66 -15.22 10.36
N ILE A 266 -5.37 -14.90 10.47
CA ILE A 266 -4.51 -15.48 11.51
C ILE A 266 -4.84 -14.89 12.89
N PRO A 267 -4.41 -15.51 14.01
CA PRO A 267 -4.84 -15.11 15.36
C PRO A 267 -4.70 -13.63 15.70
N ILE A 268 -3.63 -13.00 15.21
CA ILE A 268 -3.38 -11.57 15.40
C ILE A 268 -4.42 -10.69 14.70
N ILE A 269 -4.83 -11.05 13.49
CA ILE A 269 -5.82 -10.31 12.71
C ILE A 269 -7.23 -10.59 13.24
N SER A 270 -7.55 -11.85 13.59
CA SER A 270 -8.84 -12.19 14.22
C SER A 270 -9.05 -11.43 15.54
N SER A 271 -8.03 -11.37 16.39
CA SER A 271 -8.09 -10.62 17.65
C SER A 271 -8.20 -9.11 17.42
N ALA A 272 -7.51 -8.58 16.41
CA ALA A 272 -7.60 -7.17 16.06
C ALA A 272 -9.01 -6.79 15.55
N ILE A 273 -9.61 -7.61 14.67
CA ILE A 273 -10.99 -7.42 14.19
C ILE A 273 -11.96 -7.37 15.37
N PHE A 274 -11.88 -8.35 16.29
CA PHE A 274 -12.69 -8.35 17.51
C PHE A 274 -12.51 -7.06 18.33
N CYS A 275 -11.26 -6.65 18.61
CA CYS A 275 -11.00 -5.47 19.43
C CYS A 275 -11.55 -4.20 18.78
N CYS A 276 -11.39 -4.05 17.46
CA CYS A 276 -11.88 -2.89 16.71
C CYS A 276 -13.42 -2.79 16.74
N LEU A 277 -14.12 -3.93 16.66
CA LEU A 277 -15.57 -3.99 16.74
C LEU A 277 -16.08 -3.80 18.17
N ALA A 278 -15.46 -4.43 19.15
CA ALA A 278 -15.80 -4.27 20.56
C ALA A 278 -15.73 -2.80 20.99
N GLN A 279 -14.69 -2.08 20.58
CA GLN A 279 -14.55 -0.64 20.85
C GLN A 279 -15.67 0.21 20.24
N ARG A 280 -16.10 -0.10 19.00
CA ARG A 280 -17.25 0.56 18.34
C ARG A 280 -18.56 0.33 19.09
N LEU A 281 -18.65 -0.78 19.83
CA LEU A 281 -19.81 -1.15 20.65
C LEU A 281 -19.70 -0.64 22.09
N GLY A 282 -18.69 0.19 22.40
CA GLY A 282 -18.45 0.73 23.74
C GLY A 282 -17.85 -0.26 24.73
N VAL A 283 -17.34 -1.40 24.26
CA VAL A 283 -16.63 -2.39 25.09
C VAL A 283 -15.13 -2.10 25.02
N GLU A 284 -14.50 -1.88 26.19
CA GLU A 284 -13.06 -1.64 26.25
C GLU A 284 -12.31 -2.95 25.98
N ALA A 285 -11.76 -3.06 24.77
CA ALA A 285 -11.03 -4.25 24.31
C ALA A 285 -9.66 -3.88 23.73
N GLN A 286 -8.66 -4.71 23.99
CA GLN A 286 -7.29 -4.54 23.52
C GLN A 286 -6.64 -5.91 23.23
N CYS A 287 -5.67 -5.95 22.32
CA CYS A 287 -4.96 -7.19 22.05
C CYS A 287 -3.95 -7.52 23.15
N CYS A 288 -3.70 -8.82 23.33
CA CYS A 288 -2.69 -9.38 24.20
C CYS A 288 -1.69 -10.18 23.37
N ALA A 289 -0.43 -9.74 23.32
CA ALA A 289 0.62 -10.40 22.55
C ALA A 289 1.21 -11.61 23.29
N PHE A 290 0.36 -12.57 23.65
CA PHE A 290 0.75 -13.81 24.32
C PHE A 290 1.78 -14.61 23.49
N PRO A 291 2.66 -15.43 24.08
CA PRO A 291 3.60 -16.24 23.30
C PRO A 291 2.86 -17.19 22.36
N THR A 292 3.32 -17.33 21.12
CA THR A 292 2.74 -18.20 20.08
C THR A 292 1.34 -17.83 19.57
N HIS A 293 0.52 -17.10 20.34
CA HIS A 293 -0.85 -16.71 19.97
C HIS A 293 -1.15 -15.23 20.27
N VAL A 294 -2.21 -14.65 19.71
CA VAL A 294 -2.70 -13.32 20.13
C VAL A 294 -4.12 -13.50 20.63
N HIS A 295 -4.41 -12.99 21.82
CA HIS A 295 -5.74 -13.01 22.42
C HIS A 295 -6.34 -11.60 22.43
N ALA A 296 -7.66 -11.52 22.58
CA ALA A 296 -8.34 -10.29 22.94
C ALA A 296 -8.53 -10.24 24.46
N ILE A 297 -8.25 -9.09 25.07
CA ILE A 297 -8.58 -8.78 26.46
C ILE A 297 -9.76 -7.81 26.44
N VAL A 298 -10.75 -8.09 27.28
CA VAL A 298 -11.86 -7.17 27.55
C VAL A 298 -11.78 -6.71 29.00
N LEU A 299 -11.89 -5.40 29.22
CA LEU A 299 -11.83 -4.76 30.52
C LEU A 299 -13.23 -4.36 30.98
N ALA A 300 -13.50 -4.51 32.28
CA ALA A 300 -14.73 -4.06 32.89
C ALA A 300 -14.84 -2.53 32.90
N GLU A 301 -16.08 -2.03 32.86
CA GLU A 301 -16.35 -0.60 33.02
C GLU A 301 -15.83 -0.09 34.37
N LYS A 302 -15.34 1.16 34.41
CA LYS A 302 -14.82 1.76 35.63
C LYS A 302 -15.87 1.72 36.76
N GLY A 303 -15.50 1.09 37.89
CA GLY A 303 -16.34 0.95 39.07
C GLY A 303 -17.35 -0.22 39.02
N LYS A 304 -17.30 -1.05 37.98
CA LYS A 304 -18.09 -2.27 37.85
C LYS A 304 -17.21 -3.49 37.59
N THR A 305 -17.73 -4.67 37.88
CA THR A 305 -17.21 -5.96 37.42
C THR A 305 -17.63 -6.21 35.96
N LEU A 306 -17.07 -7.25 35.34
CA LEU A 306 -17.48 -7.69 34.00
C LEU A 306 -18.97 -8.09 33.93
N ASP A 307 -19.54 -8.48 35.07
CA ASP A 307 -20.94 -8.88 35.23
C ASP A 307 -21.83 -7.74 35.73
N SER A 308 -21.37 -6.49 35.60
CA SER A 308 -22.10 -5.25 35.94
C SER A 308 -22.44 -5.07 37.43
N THR A 309 -21.76 -5.78 38.34
CA THR A 309 -21.88 -5.54 39.78
C THR A 309 -20.94 -4.40 40.22
N PRO A 310 -21.36 -3.50 41.13
CA PRO A 310 -20.48 -2.44 41.62
C PRO A 310 -19.25 -2.98 42.35
N VAL A 311 -18.08 -2.42 42.07
CA VAL A 311 -16.83 -2.75 42.80
C VAL A 311 -16.82 -1.98 44.12
N THR A 312 -16.61 -2.69 45.23
CA THR A 312 -16.63 -2.12 46.59
C THR A 312 -15.33 -1.47 47.02
N GLU A 313 -14.23 -1.77 46.33
CA GLU A 313 -12.90 -1.23 46.62
C GLU A 313 -12.57 -0.04 45.72
N ASP A 314 -12.39 1.13 46.32
CA ASP A 314 -11.85 2.30 45.62
C ASP A 314 -10.43 1.98 45.12
N HIS A 315 -10.21 2.15 43.81
CA HIS A 315 -8.94 1.93 43.09
C HIS A 315 -8.53 0.49 42.77
N ALA A 316 -9.41 -0.51 42.87
CA ALA A 316 -9.11 -1.85 42.33
C ALA A 316 -8.84 -1.79 40.81
N PRO A 317 -7.87 -2.57 40.28
CA PRO A 317 -7.67 -2.66 38.83
C PRO A 317 -8.93 -3.22 38.16
N PRO A 318 -9.28 -2.77 36.95
CA PRO A 318 -10.46 -3.25 36.25
C PRO A 318 -10.36 -4.77 36.05
N GLU A 319 -11.44 -5.48 36.36
CA GLU A 319 -11.56 -6.90 36.06
C GLU A 319 -11.40 -7.11 34.55
N ARG A 320 -10.76 -8.22 34.16
CA ARG A 320 -10.47 -8.53 32.76
C ARG A 320 -10.77 -9.98 32.43
N MET A 321 -11.23 -10.20 31.20
CA MET A 321 -11.44 -11.53 30.62
C MET A 321 -10.62 -11.68 29.34
N TYR A 322 -10.37 -12.93 28.95
CA TYR A 322 -9.58 -13.28 27.76
C TYR A 322 -10.45 -14.04 26.76
N LEU A 323 -10.31 -13.69 25.49
CA LEU A 323 -11.00 -14.34 24.39
C LEU A 323 -9.99 -14.76 23.32
N ASP A 324 -10.35 -15.82 22.59
CA ASP A 324 -9.63 -16.25 21.40
C ASP A 324 -10.57 -16.20 20.19
N PRO A 325 -10.74 -15.02 19.56
CA PRO A 325 -11.61 -14.90 18.37
C PRO A 325 -11.23 -15.83 17.22
N TYR A 326 -9.98 -16.32 17.19
CA TYR A 326 -9.50 -17.25 16.18
C TYR A 326 -9.91 -18.70 16.46
N GLY A 327 -9.82 -19.18 17.70
CA GLY A 327 -9.98 -20.60 18.03
C GLY A 327 -11.19 -20.96 18.89
N SER A 328 -11.76 -20.03 19.67
CA SER A 328 -12.80 -20.32 20.67
C SER A 328 -13.92 -19.28 20.66
N SER A 329 -15.16 -19.75 20.85
CA SER A 329 -16.32 -18.87 21.07
C SER A 329 -16.49 -18.49 22.55
N GLU A 330 -15.82 -19.20 23.46
CA GLU A 330 -15.98 -19.04 24.91
C GLU A 330 -14.79 -18.32 25.55
N GLU A 331 -15.01 -17.80 26.76
CA GLU A 331 -13.97 -17.20 27.59
C GLU A 331 -12.85 -18.19 27.90
N ILE A 332 -11.60 -17.71 27.83
CA ILE A 332 -10.43 -18.47 28.22
C ILE A 332 -10.14 -18.21 29.69
N PRO A 333 -10.17 -19.24 30.56
CA PRO A 333 -9.82 -19.08 31.97
C PRO A 333 -8.38 -18.58 32.13
N LEU A 334 -8.17 -17.60 33.02
CA LEU A 334 -6.84 -17.07 33.33
C LEU A 334 -5.88 -18.17 33.80
N SER A 335 -6.39 -19.17 34.53
CA SER A 335 -5.64 -20.35 34.98
C SER A 335 -5.01 -21.11 33.81
N ASP A 336 -5.70 -21.18 32.68
CA ASP A 336 -5.26 -21.95 31.52
C ASP A 336 -4.09 -21.24 30.82
N LEU A 337 -4.17 -19.92 30.68
CA LEU A 337 -3.09 -19.09 30.16
C LEU A 337 -1.85 -19.14 31.07
N GLN A 338 -2.04 -19.08 32.40
CA GLN A 338 -0.95 -19.20 33.37
C GLN A 338 -0.29 -20.59 33.35
N ALA A 339 -1.09 -21.65 33.20
CA ALA A 339 -0.59 -23.00 33.05
C ALA A 339 0.22 -23.16 31.75
N LEU A 340 -0.21 -22.52 30.67
CA LEU A 340 0.46 -22.55 29.38
C LEU A 340 1.80 -21.79 29.43
N LEU A 341 1.86 -20.60 30.05
CA LEU A 341 3.12 -19.89 30.31
C LEU A 341 4.09 -20.73 31.15
N SER A 342 3.58 -21.38 32.19
CA SER A 342 4.38 -22.27 33.04
C SER A 342 4.99 -23.43 32.25
N ARG A 343 4.27 -23.99 31.27
CA ARG A 343 4.77 -25.04 30.35
C ARG A 343 5.85 -24.54 29.40
N PHE A 344 5.81 -23.26 28.99
CA PHE A 344 6.89 -22.64 28.22
C PHE A 344 8.12 -22.28 29.07
N GLY A 345 8.09 -22.56 30.38
CA GLY A 345 9.18 -22.26 31.30
C GLY A 345 9.19 -20.80 31.76
N TRP A 346 8.09 -20.06 31.56
CA TRP A 346 8.02 -18.63 31.86
C TRP A 346 7.34 -18.44 33.21
N GLN A 347 8.15 -18.57 34.26
CA GLN A 347 7.68 -18.51 35.66
C GLN A 347 7.81 -17.10 36.27
N SER A 348 8.61 -16.22 35.66
CA SER A 348 8.77 -14.82 36.05
C SER A 348 8.16 -13.89 35.01
N SER A 349 7.60 -12.75 35.46
CA SER A 349 7.01 -11.72 34.59
C SER A 349 5.82 -12.20 33.74
N THR A 350 5.03 -13.16 34.24
CA THR A 350 3.80 -13.64 33.58
C THR A 350 2.82 -12.51 33.29
N ASP A 351 2.75 -11.51 34.18
CA ASP A 351 1.89 -10.33 34.03
C ASP A 351 2.17 -9.56 32.74
N THR A 352 3.43 -9.50 32.28
CA THR A 352 3.79 -8.82 31.03
C THR A 352 3.12 -9.47 29.82
N PHE A 353 3.01 -10.81 29.82
CA PHE A 353 2.42 -11.58 28.71
C PHE A 353 0.91 -11.68 28.75
N LEU A 354 0.32 -11.31 29.88
CA LEU A 354 -1.12 -11.27 30.13
C LEU A 354 -1.67 -9.84 30.11
N SER A 355 -0.79 -8.85 29.88
CA SER A 355 -1.19 -7.45 29.81
C SER A 355 -1.59 -7.05 28.40
N PRO A 356 -2.50 -6.07 28.27
CA PRO A 356 -2.77 -5.45 26.99
C PRO A 356 -1.50 -4.86 26.37
N VAL A 357 -1.43 -4.88 25.04
CA VAL A 357 -0.34 -4.26 24.30
C VAL A 357 -0.83 -3.14 23.40
N ASN A 358 0.05 -2.17 23.15
CA ASN A 358 -0.25 -1.09 22.23
C ASN A 358 -0.36 -1.59 20.77
N PRO A 359 -1.03 -0.84 19.87
CA PRO A 359 -1.10 -1.17 18.46
C PRO A 359 0.28 -1.33 17.78
N VAL A 360 1.31 -0.66 18.27
CA VAL A 360 2.69 -0.78 17.78
C VAL A 360 3.20 -2.23 17.91
N ALA A 361 3.01 -2.85 19.07
CA ALA A 361 3.43 -4.23 19.31
C ALA A 361 2.69 -5.22 18.39
N ILE A 362 1.40 -4.95 18.11
CA ILE A 362 0.60 -5.76 17.19
C ILE A 362 1.08 -5.58 15.75
N ALA A 363 1.30 -4.35 15.28
CA ALA A 363 1.86 -4.08 13.95
C ALA A 363 3.24 -4.72 13.76
N MET A 364 4.13 -4.63 14.76
CA MET A 364 5.45 -5.28 14.72
C MET A 364 5.36 -6.81 14.65
N ARG A 365 4.41 -7.42 15.37
CA ARG A 365 4.16 -8.86 15.29
C ARG A 365 3.55 -9.25 13.95
N THR A 366 2.72 -8.41 13.34
CA THR A 366 2.22 -8.59 11.96
C THR A 366 3.37 -8.54 10.95
N ALA A 367 4.27 -7.56 11.05
CA ALA A 367 5.48 -7.49 10.20
C ALA A 367 6.34 -8.76 10.31
N ARG A 368 6.50 -9.32 11.51
CA ARG A 368 7.21 -10.59 11.73
C ARG A 368 6.49 -11.78 11.08
N ASN A 369 5.16 -11.84 11.14
CA ASN A 369 4.38 -12.87 10.45
C ASN A 369 4.53 -12.78 8.92
N ILE A 370 4.47 -11.57 8.36
CA ILE A 370 4.69 -11.32 6.92
C ILE A 370 6.10 -11.80 6.51
N ARG A 371 7.14 -11.41 7.25
CA ARG A 371 8.53 -11.86 7.00
C ARG A 371 8.65 -13.38 7.07
N ALA A 372 7.99 -14.03 8.03
CA ALA A 372 8.03 -15.48 8.18
C ALA A 372 7.30 -16.21 7.03
N THR A 373 6.20 -15.66 6.52
CA THR A 373 5.53 -16.16 5.31
C THR A 373 6.43 -16.00 4.09
N ALA A 374 6.99 -14.82 3.89
CA ALA A 374 7.85 -14.55 2.73
C ALA A 374 9.14 -15.40 2.74
N ALA A 375 9.76 -15.62 3.90
CA ALA A 375 10.90 -16.52 4.02
C ALA A 375 10.58 -17.96 3.58
N ARG A 376 9.36 -18.44 3.87
CA ARG A 376 8.88 -19.76 3.41
C ARG A 376 8.68 -19.81 1.90
N VAL A 377 8.06 -18.77 1.33
CA VAL A 377 7.86 -18.65 -0.13
C VAL A 377 9.22 -18.61 -0.86
N ILE A 378 10.13 -17.76 -0.38
CA ILE A 378 11.46 -17.60 -0.97
C ILE A 378 12.26 -18.91 -0.87
N GLY A 379 12.23 -19.58 0.29
CA GLY A 379 12.94 -20.84 0.50
C GLY A 379 12.39 -22.01 -0.32
N ALA A 380 11.10 -22.01 -0.64
CA ALA A 380 10.46 -23.04 -1.47
C ALA A 380 10.62 -22.80 -2.99
N HIS A 381 11.06 -21.61 -3.42
CA HIS A 381 11.24 -21.25 -4.82
C HIS A 381 10.03 -21.62 -5.70
N GLU A 382 10.24 -22.35 -6.81
CA GLU A 382 9.18 -22.76 -7.76
C GLU A 382 8.22 -23.82 -7.18
N GLN A 383 8.53 -24.39 -6.02
CA GLN A 383 7.68 -25.37 -5.32
C GLN A 383 6.76 -24.71 -4.29
N ALA A 384 6.82 -23.38 -4.14
CA ALA A 384 5.92 -22.66 -3.26
C ALA A 384 4.48 -22.79 -3.77
N ASP A 385 3.56 -23.10 -2.86
CA ASP A 385 2.13 -23.10 -3.17
C ASP A 385 1.70 -21.67 -3.56
N PRO A 386 1.14 -21.46 -4.77
CA PRO A 386 0.66 -20.15 -5.22
C PRO A 386 -0.35 -19.49 -4.27
N GLU A 387 -1.13 -20.29 -3.53
CA GLU A 387 -2.09 -19.78 -2.55
C GLU A 387 -1.43 -19.00 -1.41
N LEU A 388 -0.15 -19.25 -1.11
CA LEU A 388 0.59 -18.53 -0.06
C LEU A 388 0.71 -17.03 -0.36
N THR A 389 0.73 -16.68 -1.64
CA THR A 389 1.03 -15.34 -2.15
C THR A 389 -0.17 -14.65 -2.77
N ARG A 390 -1.24 -15.40 -3.01
CA ARG A 390 -2.47 -14.91 -3.64
C ARG A 390 -3.16 -13.88 -2.75
N LEU A 391 -3.36 -12.70 -3.31
CA LEU A 391 -4.18 -11.63 -2.73
C LEU A 391 -5.41 -11.38 -3.63
N ILE A 392 -6.33 -10.52 -3.18
CA ILE A 392 -7.52 -10.16 -3.97
C ILE A 392 -7.12 -9.52 -5.31
N THR A 393 -6.02 -8.77 -5.33
CA THR A 393 -5.52 -8.07 -6.53
C THR A 393 -4.00 -8.12 -6.63
N GLY A 394 -3.48 -7.67 -7.77
CA GLY A 394 -2.05 -7.63 -8.06
C GLY A 394 -1.49 -8.95 -8.56
N ASN A 395 -0.16 -9.04 -8.56
CA ASN A 395 0.58 -10.21 -9.03
C ASN A 395 1.34 -10.85 -7.86
N ASP A 396 1.15 -12.16 -7.67
CA ASP A 396 1.64 -12.97 -6.55
C ASP A 396 3.11 -12.70 -6.14
N PRO A 397 4.13 -12.75 -7.03
CA PRO A 397 5.51 -12.48 -6.64
C PRO A 397 5.75 -11.02 -6.25
N ALA A 398 5.06 -10.07 -6.90
CA ALA A 398 5.17 -8.65 -6.58
C ALA A 398 4.53 -8.35 -5.22
N ASN A 399 3.43 -9.02 -4.88
CA ASN A 399 2.72 -8.89 -3.61
C ASN A 399 3.59 -9.30 -2.42
N ILE A 400 4.36 -10.39 -2.55
CA ILE A 400 5.31 -10.81 -1.51
C ILE A 400 6.44 -9.80 -1.32
N GLU A 401 7.01 -9.32 -2.42
CA GLU A 401 8.09 -8.32 -2.37
C GLU A 401 7.62 -6.99 -1.76
N ALA A 402 6.41 -6.54 -2.12
CA ALA A 402 5.78 -5.36 -1.55
C ALA A 402 5.49 -5.53 -0.05
N SER A 403 4.98 -6.70 0.35
CA SER A 403 4.69 -7.01 1.76
C SER A 403 5.96 -7.16 2.61
N LEU A 404 7.04 -7.70 2.03
CA LEU A 404 8.34 -7.69 2.69
C LEU A 404 8.85 -6.26 2.89
N TYR A 405 8.69 -5.41 1.87
CA TYR A 405 9.10 -4.02 1.96
C TYR A 405 8.28 -3.26 3.01
N SER A 406 6.97 -3.49 3.10
CA SER A 406 6.10 -2.93 4.14
C SER A 406 6.53 -3.37 5.54
N ALA A 407 6.89 -4.65 5.72
CA ALA A 407 7.37 -5.17 7.00
C ALA A 407 8.69 -4.53 7.44
N LEU A 408 9.60 -4.22 6.51
CA LEU A 408 10.85 -3.52 6.82
C LEU A 408 10.60 -2.05 7.17
N TRP A 409 9.75 -1.35 6.42
CA TRP A 409 9.31 0.01 6.76
C TRP A 409 8.69 0.11 8.14
N ALA A 410 7.69 -0.74 8.43
CA ALA A 410 7.06 -0.79 9.74
C ALA A 410 8.10 -1.04 10.84
N SER A 411 9.03 -1.97 10.62
CA SER A 411 10.09 -2.29 11.58
C SER A 411 11.00 -1.08 11.86
N LEU A 412 11.40 -0.31 10.84
CA LEU A 412 12.24 0.88 11.03
C LEU A 412 11.51 2.04 11.71
N LEU A 413 10.21 2.20 11.46
CA LEU A 413 9.45 3.32 12.01
C LEU A 413 8.92 3.04 13.42
N LEU A 414 8.62 1.78 13.73
CA LEU A 414 7.97 1.40 14.98
C LEU A 414 8.95 0.85 16.03
N THR A 415 10.20 0.57 15.65
CA THR A 415 11.25 0.16 16.58
C THR A 415 12.04 1.38 17.05
N PRO A 416 12.39 1.49 18.35
CA PRO A 416 13.30 2.52 18.83
C PRO A 416 14.62 2.51 18.05
N VAL A 417 15.03 3.69 17.56
CA VAL A 417 16.22 3.86 16.70
C VAL A 417 17.53 3.50 17.39
N ASP A 418 17.56 3.48 18.71
CA ASP A 418 18.71 3.12 19.54
C ASP A 418 18.85 1.62 19.81
N SER A 419 17.94 0.81 19.25
CA SER A 419 17.96 -0.64 19.40
C SER A 419 18.79 -1.35 18.33
N PHE A 420 19.33 -2.51 18.69
CA PHE A 420 20.01 -3.40 17.76
C PHE A 420 19.05 -3.94 16.67
N GLU A 421 17.77 -4.16 16.99
CA GLU A 421 16.75 -4.61 16.03
C GLU A 421 16.57 -3.58 14.90
N TRP A 422 16.69 -2.29 15.19
CA TRP A 422 16.61 -1.25 14.15
C TRP A 422 17.79 -1.31 13.17
N ASP A 423 19.02 -1.45 13.68
CA ASP A 423 20.24 -1.54 12.85
C ASP A 423 20.25 -2.82 11.99
N GLU A 424 19.79 -3.96 12.52
CA GLU A 424 19.67 -5.22 11.76
C GLU A 424 18.69 -5.13 10.58
N VAL A 425 17.71 -4.23 10.64
CA VAL A 425 16.69 -4.05 9.60
C VAL A 425 17.16 -3.07 8.52
N LEU A 426 18.02 -2.11 8.85
CA LEU A 426 18.41 -1.02 7.95
C LEU A 426 19.10 -1.51 6.66
N GLU A 427 20.11 -2.37 6.76
CA GLU A 427 20.82 -2.86 5.56
C GLU A 427 19.91 -3.68 4.62
N PRO A 428 19.14 -4.68 5.10
CA PRO A 428 18.15 -5.38 4.27
C PRO A 428 17.13 -4.44 3.62
N PHE A 429 16.75 -3.36 4.32
CA PHE A 429 15.88 -2.33 3.80
C PHE A 429 16.54 -1.54 2.67
N LEU A 430 17.74 -0.96 2.88
CA LEU A 430 18.44 -0.13 1.90
C LEU A 430 18.79 -0.90 0.63
N ASN A 431 19.20 -2.16 0.76
CA ASN A 431 19.47 -3.03 -0.38
C ASN A 431 18.19 -3.27 -1.21
N ARG A 432 17.05 -3.55 -0.56
CA ARG A 432 15.77 -3.75 -1.27
C ARG A 432 15.26 -2.45 -1.90
N PHE A 433 15.40 -1.33 -1.18
CA PHE A 433 15.08 0.01 -1.66
C PHE A 433 15.81 0.32 -2.96
N ALA A 434 17.14 0.29 -2.96
CA ALA A 434 17.90 0.67 -4.15
C ALA A 434 17.71 -0.28 -5.32
N LYS A 435 17.48 -1.58 -5.04
CA LYS A 435 17.30 -2.59 -6.10
C LYS A 435 15.95 -2.49 -6.79
N SER A 436 14.86 -2.29 -6.04
CA SER A 436 13.50 -2.49 -6.56
C SER A 436 12.53 -1.34 -6.27
N TRP A 437 12.84 -0.45 -5.32
CA TRP A 437 11.92 0.60 -4.83
C TRP A 437 12.55 2.00 -4.81
N HIS A 438 13.50 2.27 -5.71
CA HIS A 438 14.20 3.56 -5.82
C HIS A 438 13.26 4.75 -6.08
N VAL A 439 12.05 4.50 -6.62
CA VAL A 439 10.98 5.50 -6.75
C VAL A 439 10.52 6.10 -5.42
N ASP A 440 10.81 5.44 -4.31
CA ASP A 440 10.51 5.90 -2.95
C ASP A 440 11.68 6.65 -2.31
N ALA A 441 12.65 7.13 -3.10
CA ALA A 441 13.80 7.91 -2.64
C ALA A 441 13.38 9.05 -1.69
N TRP A 442 12.37 9.80 -2.09
CA TRP A 442 11.80 10.90 -1.32
C TRP A 442 11.21 10.47 0.05
N LEU A 443 10.73 9.23 0.18
CA LEU A 443 10.24 8.69 1.45
C LEU A 443 11.40 8.35 2.39
N VAL A 444 12.49 7.79 1.85
CA VAL A 444 13.71 7.52 2.61
C VAL A 444 14.29 8.84 3.15
N GLU A 445 14.40 9.85 2.29
CA GLU A 445 14.83 11.19 2.69
C GLU A 445 13.92 11.77 3.79
N LYS A 446 12.60 11.76 3.58
CA LYS A 446 11.63 12.36 4.51
C LYS A 446 11.59 11.69 5.88
N TYR A 447 11.63 10.35 5.92
CA TYR A 447 11.34 9.60 7.15
C TYR A 447 12.55 8.92 7.76
N ILE A 448 13.50 8.41 6.97
CA ILE A 448 14.67 7.67 7.48
C ILE A 448 15.80 8.61 7.84
N PHE A 449 16.10 9.66 7.05
CA PHE A 449 17.21 10.57 7.38
C PHE A 449 17.06 11.19 8.78
N PRO A 450 15.89 11.74 9.18
CA PRO A 450 15.76 12.30 10.53
C PRO A 450 15.91 11.26 11.64
N LEU A 451 15.60 9.99 11.38
CA LEU A 451 15.79 8.90 12.33
C LEU A 451 17.27 8.50 12.42
N TYR A 452 17.92 8.35 11.27
CA TYR A 452 19.33 7.99 11.17
C TYR A 452 20.24 9.06 11.74
N ASP A 453 20.02 10.34 11.41
CA ASP A 453 20.87 11.45 11.88
C ASP A 453 20.86 11.61 13.41
N ARG A 454 19.75 11.22 14.07
CA ARG A 454 19.66 11.19 15.53
C ARG A 454 20.50 10.06 16.16
N PHE A 455 20.70 8.96 15.45
CA PHE A 455 21.35 7.74 15.97
C PHE A 455 22.77 7.49 15.42
N GLY A 456 23.09 7.99 14.23
CA GLY A 456 24.37 7.82 13.52
C GLY A 456 25.60 8.06 14.39
N PRO A 457 25.66 9.12 15.23
CA PRO A 457 26.79 9.36 16.12
C PRO A 457 27.02 8.28 17.20
N PHE A 458 25.96 7.58 17.63
CA PHE A 458 26.07 6.44 18.54
C PHE A 458 26.58 5.21 17.80
N ARG A 459 26.03 4.94 16.61
CA ARG A 459 26.44 3.85 15.71
C ARG A 459 27.93 3.92 15.36
N GLU A 460 28.42 5.09 14.94
CA GLU A 460 29.83 5.34 14.61
C GLU A 460 30.79 5.15 15.79
N ARG A 461 30.32 5.18 17.03
CA ARG A 461 31.16 4.97 18.22
C ARG A 461 31.31 3.50 18.58
N PHE A 462 30.29 2.68 18.34
CA PHE A 462 30.25 1.28 18.77
C PHE A 462 30.43 0.25 17.64
N MET A 463 30.14 0.62 16.38
CA MET A 463 30.12 -0.30 15.23
C MET A 463 31.22 -0.04 14.18
N ARG A 464 32.32 0.66 14.54
CA ARG A 464 33.41 1.12 13.63
C ARG A 464 34.08 0.07 12.73
N ASN A 465 33.83 -1.22 12.95
CA ASN A 465 34.60 -2.31 12.33
C ASN A 465 33.83 -3.10 11.27
N ASN A 466 32.69 -2.60 10.76
CA ASN A 466 31.94 -3.30 9.72
C ASN A 466 32.14 -2.63 8.34
N PRO A 467 32.95 -3.19 7.42
CA PRO A 467 33.15 -2.65 6.08
C PRO A 467 31.95 -2.98 5.17
N ARG A 468 30.75 -2.50 5.52
CA ARG A 468 29.53 -2.66 4.70
C ARG A 468 29.33 -1.41 3.83
N ARG A 469 28.77 -1.61 2.63
CA ARG A 469 28.53 -0.57 1.60
C ARG A 469 27.09 -0.04 1.59
N TRP A 470 26.22 -0.58 2.44
CA TRP A 470 24.76 -0.44 2.36
C TRP A 470 24.13 -0.11 3.72
N ASP A 471 24.84 0.65 4.53
CA ASP A 471 24.47 0.95 5.91
C ASP A 471 24.35 2.46 6.21
N ASP A 472 24.70 3.29 5.23
CA ASP A 472 24.40 4.72 5.23
C ASP A 472 23.28 5.02 4.21
N PRO A 473 22.08 5.46 4.67
CA PRO A 473 21.01 5.84 3.78
C PRO A 473 21.36 7.06 2.88
N HIS A 474 22.25 7.96 3.32
CA HIS A 474 22.66 9.13 2.53
C HIS A 474 23.51 8.73 1.33
N GLU A 475 24.49 7.83 1.51
CA GLU A 475 25.31 7.31 0.41
C GLU A 475 24.45 6.55 -0.61
N VAL A 476 23.54 5.71 -0.11
CA VAL A 476 22.65 4.92 -0.97
C VAL A 476 21.72 5.82 -1.78
N LEU A 477 21.14 6.86 -1.16
CA LEU A 477 20.28 7.81 -1.85
C LEU A 477 21.07 8.65 -2.86
N GLY A 478 22.28 9.10 -2.49
CA GLY A 478 23.17 9.84 -3.38
C GLY A 478 23.46 9.07 -4.66
N LEU A 479 23.72 7.75 -4.57
CA LEU A 479 23.87 6.89 -5.75
C LEU A 479 22.59 6.83 -6.58
N VAL A 480 21.43 6.68 -5.95
CA VAL A 480 20.13 6.64 -6.65
C VAL A 480 19.86 7.95 -7.40
N ASP A 481 20.12 9.10 -6.78
CA ASP A 481 19.95 10.42 -7.38
C ASP A 481 20.92 10.66 -8.54
N GLU A 482 22.19 10.26 -8.37
CA GLU A 482 23.18 10.29 -9.46
C GLU A 482 22.70 9.46 -10.65
N PHE A 483 22.16 8.25 -10.41
CA PHE A 483 21.63 7.41 -11.48
C PHE A 483 20.36 7.97 -12.15
N ASP A 484 19.51 8.73 -11.42
CA ASP A 484 18.32 9.36 -11.99
C ASP A 484 18.69 10.51 -12.93
N GLU A 485 19.77 11.24 -12.66
CA GLU A 485 20.20 12.39 -13.48
C GLU A 485 21.08 11.99 -14.67
N VAL A 486 21.63 10.77 -14.70
CA VAL A 486 22.50 10.31 -15.79
C VAL A 486 21.69 9.86 -17.01
N PRO A 487 21.89 10.48 -18.19
CA PRO A 487 21.26 10.00 -19.42
C PRO A 487 21.63 8.54 -19.74
N PRO A 488 20.69 7.75 -20.32
CA PRO A 488 21.01 6.41 -20.80
C PRO A 488 22.20 6.42 -21.76
N PRO A 489 23.07 5.39 -21.73
CA PRO A 489 23.97 5.16 -22.86
C PRO A 489 23.16 4.90 -24.13
N VAL A 490 23.50 5.56 -25.24
CA VAL A 490 22.79 5.41 -26.53
C VAL A 490 23.41 4.28 -27.36
N PHE A 491 22.59 3.36 -27.84
CA PHE A 491 23.01 2.22 -28.67
C PHE A 491 22.44 2.34 -30.08
N HIS A 492 23.32 2.61 -31.05
CA HIS A 492 22.96 2.71 -32.48
C HIS A 492 23.29 1.44 -33.27
N ARG A 493 22.50 1.15 -34.30
CA ARG A 493 22.65 0.02 -35.24
C ARG A 493 23.50 0.36 -36.48
N ASN A 494 24.24 1.46 -36.44
CA ASN A 494 24.93 2.03 -37.60
C ASN A 494 26.44 1.73 -37.67
N ASN A 495 27.00 1.03 -36.68
CA ASN A 495 28.44 0.75 -36.62
C ASN A 495 28.74 -0.70 -37.03
N ALA A 496 29.94 -0.98 -37.55
CA ALA A 496 30.32 -2.30 -38.08
C ALA A 496 30.15 -3.48 -37.09
N ARG A 497 30.14 -3.22 -35.78
CA ARG A 497 29.88 -4.21 -34.73
C ARG A 497 28.40 -4.42 -34.41
N THR A 498 27.58 -3.39 -34.59
CA THR A 498 26.15 -3.39 -34.22
C THR A 498 25.22 -3.47 -35.43
N GLN A 499 25.74 -3.37 -36.65
CA GLN A 499 25.00 -3.52 -37.90
C GLN A 499 24.38 -4.92 -38.05
N ASN A 500 24.96 -5.93 -37.40
CA ASN A 500 24.51 -7.32 -37.44
C ASN A 500 23.61 -7.71 -36.25
N VAL A 501 23.15 -6.76 -35.43
CA VAL A 501 22.18 -7.06 -34.36
C VAL A 501 20.87 -7.52 -35.00
N LEU A 502 20.55 -8.82 -34.84
CA LEU A 502 19.44 -9.46 -35.56
C LEU A 502 18.05 -9.07 -35.04
N TYR A 503 17.89 -8.98 -33.73
CA TYR A 503 16.57 -8.78 -33.11
C TYR A 503 16.38 -7.34 -32.63
N LYS A 504 15.16 -6.84 -32.78
CA LYS A 504 14.74 -5.48 -32.40
C LYS A 504 14.10 -5.42 -31.03
N ILE A 505 14.15 -4.25 -30.41
CA ILE A 505 13.41 -3.97 -29.18
C ILE A 505 11.92 -4.22 -29.44
N GLY A 506 11.26 -4.87 -28.49
CA GLY A 506 9.85 -5.19 -28.53
C GLY A 506 9.47 -6.46 -29.28
N GLN A 507 10.40 -7.11 -29.99
CA GLN A 507 10.12 -8.41 -30.59
C GLN A 507 9.87 -9.47 -29.53
N VAL A 508 8.76 -10.21 -29.70
CA VAL A 508 8.37 -11.31 -28.82
C VAL A 508 9.00 -12.60 -29.30
N PHE A 509 9.48 -13.42 -28.37
CA PHE A 509 10.16 -14.67 -28.69
C PHE A 509 9.87 -15.76 -27.67
N ARG A 510 10.07 -17.00 -28.12
CA ARG A 510 10.15 -18.22 -27.29
C ARG A 510 11.61 -18.61 -27.13
N HIS A 511 12.06 -18.83 -25.89
CA HIS A 511 13.42 -19.27 -25.64
C HIS A 511 13.62 -20.70 -26.16
N ARG A 512 14.58 -20.90 -27.07
CA ARG A 512 14.82 -22.19 -27.76
C ARG A 512 14.99 -23.38 -26.81
N ARG A 513 15.81 -23.23 -25.77
CA ARG A 513 16.09 -24.30 -24.79
C ARG A 513 15.02 -24.51 -23.71
N TYR A 514 14.42 -23.43 -23.21
CA TYR A 514 13.61 -23.45 -21.98
C TYR A 514 12.12 -23.20 -22.24
N GLY A 515 11.74 -22.82 -23.47
CA GLY A 515 10.34 -22.68 -23.89
C GLY A 515 9.58 -21.48 -23.33
N TRP A 516 10.13 -20.72 -22.38
CA TRP A 516 9.47 -19.52 -21.86
C TRP A 516 9.38 -18.41 -22.90
N ILE A 517 8.35 -17.56 -22.77
CA ILE A 517 8.05 -16.46 -23.70
C ILE A 517 8.46 -15.14 -23.05
N GLY A 518 9.05 -14.25 -23.86
CA GLY A 518 9.43 -12.91 -23.42
C GLY A 518 9.57 -11.94 -24.58
N ALA A 519 9.91 -10.69 -24.23
CA ALA A 519 10.11 -9.62 -25.20
C ALA A 519 11.51 -9.00 -25.04
N VAL A 520 12.17 -8.69 -26.15
CA VAL A 520 13.49 -8.02 -26.14
C VAL A 520 13.32 -6.59 -25.63
N ASN A 521 14.01 -6.23 -24.54
CA ASN A 521 13.97 -4.87 -23.96
C ASN A 521 15.35 -4.19 -23.95
N GLY A 522 16.35 -4.79 -24.58
CA GLY A 522 17.67 -4.21 -24.78
C GLY A 522 18.62 -5.17 -25.46
N TRP A 523 19.74 -4.66 -25.95
CA TRP A 523 20.84 -5.44 -26.50
C TRP A 523 22.19 -4.77 -26.20
N THR A 524 23.26 -5.55 -26.21
CA THR A 524 24.64 -5.05 -26.07
C THR A 524 25.63 -5.95 -26.81
N ASP A 525 26.62 -5.31 -27.44
CA ASP A 525 27.79 -5.94 -28.09
C ASP A 525 29.05 -5.92 -27.20
N GLN A 526 28.96 -5.35 -25.99
CA GLN A 526 30.07 -5.22 -25.04
C GLN A 526 30.11 -6.37 -24.02
N GLU A 527 31.31 -6.70 -23.54
CA GLU A 527 31.51 -7.64 -22.44
C GLU A 527 30.94 -7.05 -21.14
N LEU A 528 29.89 -7.69 -20.60
CA LEU A 528 29.39 -7.38 -19.26
C LEU A 528 30.47 -7.68 -18.21
N PRO A 529 30.71 -6.80 -17.22
CA PRO A 529 31.65 -7.09 -16.14
C PRO A 529 31.22 -8.39 -15.43
N ASN A 530 32.20 -9.29 -15.21
CA ASN A 530 32.08 -10.61 -14.57
C ASN A 530 31.65 -11.84 -15.41
N ARG A 531 31.74 -11.83 -16.75
CA ARG A 531 31.70 -13.10 -17.52
C ARG A 531 32.70 -13.10 -18.67
N VAL A 532 33.61 -14.07 -18.68
CA VAL A 532 34.42 -14.43 -19.87
C VAL A 532 33.46 -14.99 -20.91
N ARG A 533 33.19 -14.24 -21.97
CA ARG A 533 32.25 -14.64 -23.04
C ARG A 533 32.98 -14.79 -24.37
N PRO A 534 32.51 -15.68 -25.27
CA PRO A 534 33.09 -15.81 -26.60
C PRO A 534 33.03 -14.48 -27.37
N ARG A 535 34.14 -14.10 -28.01
CA ARG A 535 34.23 -12.92 -28.89
C ARG A 535 33.19 -13.01 -30.01
N ASN A 536 32.51 -11.90 -30.29
CA ASN A 536 31.57 -11.68 -31.41
C ASN A 536 30.12 -12.21 -31.26
N GLN A 537 29.58 -12.41 -30.05
CA GLN A 537 28.17 -12.77 -29.87
C GLN A 537 27.36 -11.61 -29.25
N THR A 538 26.26 -11.22 -29.90
CA THR A 538 25.29 -10.24 -29.36
C THR A 538 24.46 -10.88 -28.26
N PHE A 539 24.22 -10.13 -27.18
CA PHE A 539 23.34 -10.54 -26.10
C PHE A 539 22.17 -9.58 -25.95
N TYR A 540 21.00 -10.13 -25.68
CA TYR A 540 19.75 -9.41 -25.54
C TYR A 540 19.32 -9.42 -24.08
N THR A 541 18.93 -8.26 -23.55
CA THR A 541 18.14 -8.22 -22.31
C THR A 541 16.67 -8.42 -22.68
N CYS A 542 15.98 -9.22 -21.89
CA CYS A 542 14.62 -9.64 -22.17
C CYS A 542 13.75 -9.50 -20.93
N LEU A 543 12.54 -8.99 -21.14
CA LEU A 543 11.43 -9.10 -20.21
C LEU A 543 10.89 -10.53 -20.23
N ARG A 544 10.59 -11.08 -19.05
CA ARG A 544 9.90 -12.37 -18.87
C ARG A 544 8.77 -12.23 -17.87
N THR A 545 7.80 -13.12 -17.95
CA THR A 545 6.60 -13.11 -17.09
C THR A 545 6.88 -13.30 -15.60
N ILE A 546 7.90 -14.08 -15.24
CA ILE A 546 8.22 -14.46 -13.85
C ILE A 546 9.72 -14.38 -13.67
N GLY A 547 10.27 -13.83 -12.59
CA GLY A 547 11.71 -13.87 -12.28
C GLY A 547 12.40 -12.51 -12.37
N PRO A 548 13.75 -12.47 -12.36
CA PRO A 548 14.47 -11.20 -12.24
C PRO A 548 14.22 -10.31 -13.44
N GLU A 549 14.08 -9.01 -13.17
CA GLU A 549 13.75 -7.97 -14.14
C GLU A 549 14.72 -7.94 -15.35
N ARG A 550 16.00 -8.24 -15.11
CA ARG A 550 17.01 -8.30 -16.15
C ARG A 550 17.41 -9.75 -16.44
N HIS A 551 16.90 -10.29 -17.54
CA HIS A 551 17.32 -11.58 -18.06
C HIS A 551 18.16 -11.41 -19.32
N VAL A 552 19.33 -12.06 -19.38
CA VAL A 552 20.22 -11.99 -20.55
C VAL A 552 20.11 -13.27 -21.35
N VAL A 553 19.85 -13.14 -22.65
CA VAL A 553 19.66 -14.25 -23.60
C VAL A 553 20.65 -14.09 -24.75
N ALA A 554 21.30 -15.20 -25.12
CA ALA A 554 22.18 -15.24 -26.28
C ALA A 554 21.35 -15.28 -27.58
N GLU A 555 21.85 -14.67 -28.64
CA GLU A 555 21.17 -14.58 -29.95
C GLU A 555 20.62 -15.93 -30.45
N ASP A 556 21.41 -17.00 -30.37
CA ASP A 556 21.02 -18.34 -30.81
C ASP A 556 19.88 -18.98 -30.01
N ASN A 557 19.44 -18.38 -28.91
CA ASN A 557 18.35 -18.91 -28.10
C ASN A 557 17.01 -18.21 -28.36
N ILE A 558 16.95 -17.24 -29.26
CA ILE A 558 15.74 -16.50 -29.59
C ILE A 558 15.05 -17.18 -30.78
N VAL A 559 13.73 -17.43 -30.64
CA VAL A 559 12.85 -17.90 -31.71
C VAL A 559 11.64 -16.98 -31.73
N LEU A 560 11.51 -16.15 -32.76
CA LEU A 560 10.45 -15.14 -32.83
C LEU A 560 9.06 -15.77 -32.84
N ILE A 561 8.14 -15.13 -32.12
CA ILE A 561 6.71 -15.41 -32.16
C ILE A 561 6.07 -14.43 -33.14
N GLN A 562 5.23 -14.95 -34.04
CA GLN A 562 4.54 -14.15 -35.06
C GLN A 562 3.02 -14.14 -34.86
N ASP A 563 2.47 -15.07 -34.07
CA ASP A 563 1.04 -15.08 -33.72
C ASP A 563 0.83 -14.34 -32.39
N PRO A 564 0.11 -13.20 -32.38
CA PRO A 564 -0.27 -12.48 -31.17
C PRO A 564 -0.97 -13.34 -30.11
N ARG A 565 -1.70 -14.40 -30.54
CA ARG A 565 -2.44 -15.29 -29.64
C ARG A 565 -1.53 -16.16 -28.78
N GLU A 566 -0.26 -16.32 -29.17
CA GLU A 566 0.74 -17.01 -28.38
C GLU A 566 1.36 -16.12 -27.29
N VAL A 567 1.12 -14.80 -27.32
CA VAL A 567 1.70 -13.87 -26.35
C VAL A 567 0.88 -13.90 -25.06
N PRO A 568 1.48 -14.27 -23.91
CA PRO A 568 0.74 -14.39 -22.67
C PRO A 568 0.35 -13.01 -22.11
N GLU A 569 -0.91 -12.85 -21.70
CA GLU A 569 -1.43 -11.61 -21.09
C GLU A 569 -0.63 -11.16 -19.86
N SER A 570 -0.08 -12.11 -19.11
CA SER A 570 0.75 -11.86 -17.92
C SER A 570 2.06 -11.11 -18.22
N LEU A 571 2.47 -10.99 -19.49
CA LEU A 571 3.60 -10.16 -19.91
C LEU A 571 3.26 -8.66 -19.93
N PHE A 572 2.00 -8.31 -20.20
CA PHE A 572 1.57 -6.94 -20.50
C PHE A 572 1.72 -5.96 -19.33
N PRO A 573 1.39 -6.33 -18.06
CA PRO A 573 1.55 -5.40 -16.94
C PRO A 573 2.99 -4.89 -16.78
N GLN A 574 3.99 -5.75 -16.92
CA GLN A 574 5.40 -5.36 -16.80
C GLN A 574 5.98 -4.79 -18.11
N ALA A 575 5.35 -5.08 -19.26
CA ALA A 575 5.75 -4.55 -20.56
C ALA A 575 5.70 -3.02 -20.60
N GLY A 576 4.75 -2.40 -19.89
CA GLY A 576 4.62 -0.94 -19.82
C GLY A 576 5.87 -0.20 -19.32
N LYS A 577 6.74 -0.86 -18.55
CA LYS A 577 8.03 -0.29 -18.14
C LYS A 577 8.95 0.05 -19.33
N PHE A 578 8.84 -0.71 -20.42
CA PHE A 578 9.75 -0.63 -21.56
C PHE A 578 9.05 -0.24 -22.87
N PHE A 579 7.72 -0.39 -22.95
CA PHE A 579 6.97 -0.33 -24.20
C PHE A 579 5.70 0.54 -24.08
N LYS A 580 5.35 1.22 -25.17
CA LYS A 580 4.18 2.11 -25.26
C LYS A 580 2.88 1.34 -25.42
N ARG A 581 2.85 0.40 -26.37
CA ARG A 581 1.69 -0.42 -26.74
C ARG A 581 2.15 -1.73 -27.37
N PHE A 582 1.23 -2.68 -27.53
CA PHE A 582 1.45 -3.89 -28.32
C PHE A 582 0.80 -3.74 -29.69
N ASP A 583 1.55 -4.07 -30.74
CA ASP A 583 1.06 -4.09 -32.12
C ASP A 583 0.77 -5.54 -32.52
N ALA A 584 -0.52 -5.86 -32.65
CA ALA A 584 -0.96 -7.20 -33.01
C ALA A 584 -0.73 -7.52 -34.50
N GLU A 585 -0.59 -6.53 -35.38
CA GLU A 585 -0.34 -6.79 -36.81
C GLU A 585 1.08 -7.30 -37.04
N THR A 586 2.04 -6.76 -36.30
CA THR A 586 3.45 -7.15 -36.39
C THR A 586 3.88 -8.11 -35.29
N CYS A 587 3.02 -8.40 -34.31
CA CYS A 587 3.32 -9.18 -33.10
C CYS A 587 4.55 -8.63 -32.34
N THR A 588 4.61 -7.30 -32.18
CA THR A 588 5.72 -6.61 -31.50
C THR A 588 5.24 -5.56 -30.53
N PHE A 589 5.94 -5.38 -29.43
CA PHE A 589 5.78 -4.21 -28.58
C PHE A 589 6.45 -2.98 -29.20
N VAL A 590 5.79 -1.82 -29.14
CA VAL A 590 6.35 -0.54 -29.59
C VAL A 590 7.27 0.03 -28.51
N SER A 591 8.52 0.32 -28.84
CA SER A 591 9.54 0.82 -27.92
C SER A 591 9.13 2.12 -27.20
N ASN A 592 9.33 2.16 -25.88
CA ASN A 592 9.28 3.39 -25.07
C ASN A 592 10.67 3.80 -24.52
N ILE A 593 11.73 3.16 -25.00
CA ILE A 593 13.11 3.37 -24.54
C ILE A 593 14.00 3.94 -25.65
N THR A 594 13.42 4.81 -26.49
CA THR A 594 14.08 5.42 -27.65
C THR A 594 15.27 6.31 -27.28
N GLU A 595 15.34 6.80 -26.04
CA GLU A 595 16.53 7.50 -25.53
C GLU A 595 17.76 6.57 -25.47
N GLN A 596 17.55 5.28 -25.22
CA GLN A 596 18.62 4.28 -25.12
C GLN A 596 18.81 3.53 -26.44
N TYR A 597 17.73 3.25 -27.16
CA TYR A 597 17.72 2.50 -28.42
C TYR A 597 16.92 3.29 -29.48
N PRO A 598 17.47 4.35 -30.08
CA PRO A 598 16.74 5.24 -30.98
C PRO A 598 16.41 4.64 -32.36
N ASP A 599 17.13 3.59 -32.77
CA ASP A 599 16.97 2.94 -34.08
C ASP A 599 15.97 1.76 -34.06
N ASP A 600 15.36 1.51 -32.90
CA ASP A 600 14.42 0.41 -32.60
C ASP A 600 13.05 0.96 -32.17
#